data_AF-A0A3D5P3A1-F1
#
_entry.id   AF-A0A3D5P3A1-F1
#
_cell.length_a   1.000
_cell.length_b   1.000
_cell.length_c   1.000
_cell.angle_alpha   90.00
_cell.angle_beta   90.00
_cell.angle_gamma   90.00
#
_symmetry.space_group_name_H-M   'P 1'
#
loop_
_entity.id
_entity.type
_entity.pdbx_description
1 polymer ?
#
loop_
_entity_poly.entity_id
_entity_poly.type
_entity_poly.pdbx_seq_one_letter_code
_entity_poly.pdbx_strand_id
1 'polypeptide(L)'
;MVNNSTIKVLLALTVISIGSLVAQPLIDARGVGLCGTYTIASRGYNAVGYNPANLGFVEEVPFSMSLLNTNFLIRNNFITLSLYNQFFTGDPDTPGEPLDLEQRVPGQNYTYKTLLKGYIPSRGLVFDMGSNTSFPGLNFSWGNYAITSGIQVFWESNLPSPFFKLLLELNPVGSTYDMSFKQDILIIQHLGFSFAIPFPEFKVGFTIKYLAGIGYAAVDSSGGYFHTGEQYITSQSFYQNRQAIGGDGIALDFGFTSDRVDKWQFGAAINNVVGKIYWGRRNYINRNIDWIEALYPIRSTLGIPTESGVYTSGTLNQFWVDSLNVSRFFNLPPDSLFQKSSEAIPDSLIGQFSSNYPAILRMGVAYFVDPEVTLYFDLSTGFTDYYFARKQWRLSVATEVTHFKYLPIRTGLAWGGEFSPEMSFGFGFATSWADISLGLRMYGGYSLTTATGFQFAVGASFRKMKPFRSAATTPAGR
;
A
#
# COMPACT_ATOMS: atom_id res chain seq x y z
N MET A 1 15.07 21.66 -29.37
CA MET A 1 13.70 21.34 -29.85
C MET A 1 13.50 19.83 -29.74
N VAL A 2 12.79 19.38 -28.71
CA VAL A 2 12.50 17.94 -28.53
C VAL A 2 11.33 17.59 -29.45
N ASN A 3 11.51 16.61 -30.32
CA ASN A 3 10.54 16.23 -31.35
C ASN A 3 9.31 15.54 -30.73
N ASN A 4 8.12 15.83 -31.24
CA ASN A 4 6.83 15.25 -30.80
C ASN A 4 6.79 13.71 -30.88
N SER A 5 7.65 13.10 -31.70
CA SER A 5 7.81 11.64 -31.74
C SER A 5 8.55 11.09 -30.52
N THR A 6 9.52 11.82 -29.97
CA THR A 6 10.27 11.43 -28.77
C THR A 6 9.40 11.53 -27.51
N ILE A 7 8.51 12.53 -27.44
CA ILE A 7 7.54 12.68 -26.35
C ILE A 7 6.47 11.58 -26.41
N LYS A 8 6.02 11.17 -27.61
CA LYS A 8 5.10 10.03 -27.78
C LYS A 8 5.75 8.69 -27.46
N VAL A 9 7.04 8.50 -27.76
CA VAL A 9 7.80 7.30 -27.39
C VAL A 9 8.10 7.29 -25.89
N LEU A 10 8.38 8.43 -25.26
CA LEU A 10 8.48 8.52 -23.80
C LEU A 10 7.12 8.23 -23.14
N LEU A 11 6.01 8.84 -23.59
CA LEU A 11 4.67 8.58 -23.07
C LEU A 11 4.23 7.13 -23.33
N ALA A 12 4.53 6.54 -24.47
CA ALA A 12 4.26 5.12 -24.75
C ALA A 12 5.14 4.19 -23.90
N LEU A 13 6.40 4.55 -23.64
CA LEU A 13 7.27 3.84 -22.71
C LEU A 13 6.83 4.04 -21.26
N THR A 14 6.29 5.20 -20.87
CA THR A 14 5.68 5.47 -19.56
C THR A 14 4.35 4.73 -19.41
N VAL A 15 3.61 4.47 -20.51
CA VAL A 15 2.37 3.67 -20.54
C VAL A 15 2.64 2.16 -20.59
N ILE A 16 3.78 1.72 -21.12
CA ILE A 16 4.19 0.31 -21.16
C ILE A 16 5.04 -0.09 -19.93
N SER A 17 5.68 0.87 -19.25
CA SER A 17 6.31 0.68 -17.92
C SER A 17 5.32 0.78 -16.75
N ILE A 18 4.00 0.84 -17.03
CA ILE A 18 2.88 0.61 -16.10
C ILE A 18 2.78 -0.88 -15.68
N GLY A 19 3.76 -1.72 -16.04
CA GLY A 19 3.89 -3.10 -15.61
C GLY A 19 4.28 -3.25 -14.14
N SER A 20 3.40 -2.83 -13.24
CA SER A 20 3.16 -3.31 -11.87
C SER A 20 2.56 -2.16 -11.10
N LEU A 21 1.24 -2.20 -10.99
CA LEU A 21 0.43 -1.26 -10.26
C LEU A 21 0.01 -1.97 -8.95
N VAL A 22 0.56 -1.45 -7.86
CA VAL A 22 0.77 -1.92 -6.48
C VAL A 22 -0.21 -1.44 -5.32
N ALA A 23 -1.28 -2.16 -4.83
CA ALA A 23 -2.21 -2.00 -3.63
C ALA A 23 -2.10 -2.82 -2.29
N GLN A 24 -2.80 -2.37 -1.23
CA GLN A 24 -3.00 -3.13 0.02
C GLN A 24 -3.31 -4.62 -0.19
N PRO A 25 -2.75 -5.51 0.64
CA PRO A 25 -2.07 -6.67 0.07
C PRO A 25 -2.94 -7.93 0.02
N LEU A 26 -4.12 -7.89 0.61
CA LEU A 26 -5.02 -9.05 0.73
C LEU A 26 -6.49 -8.65 0.58
N ILE A 27 -6.76 -7.48 0.00
CA ILE A 27 -8.13 -7.05 -0.29
C ILE A 27 -8.41 -7.19 -1.78
N ASP A 28 -9.50 -7.86 -2.12
CA ASP A 28 -9.98 -8.05 -3.48
C ASP A 28 -10.77 -6.82 -3.95
N ALA A 29 -11.17 -6.82 -5.22
CA ALA A 29 -11.92 -5.70 -5.81
C ALA A 29 -13.24 -5.38 -5.08
N ARG A 30 -13.92 -6.41 -4.54
CA ARG A 30 -15.11 -6.23 -3.70
C ARG A 30 -14.77 -5.46 -2.43
N GLY A 31 -13.74 -5.86 -1.69
CA GLY A 31 -13.31 -5.16 -0.48
C GLY A 31 -12.76 -3.75 -0.75
N VAL A 32 -12.12 -3.50 -1.90
CA VAL A 32 -11.76 -2.13 -2.32
C VAL A 32 -13.01 -1.27 -2.50
N GLY A 33 -14.02 -1.78 -3.22
CA GLY A 33 -15.28 -1.09 -3.46
C GLY A 33 -16.10 -0.81 -2.18
N LEU A 34 -15.90 -1.60 -1.12
CA LEU A 34 -16.49 -1.42 0.21
C LEU A 34 -15.62 -0.56 1.16
N CYS A 35 -14.65 0.18 0.64
CA CYS A 35 -13.75 1.01 1.43
C CYS A 35 -13.03 0.23 2.56
N GLY A 36 -12.76 -1.06 2.35
CA GLY A 36 -12.10 -1.89 3.35
C GLY A 36 -13.03 -2.40 4.43
N THR A 37 -14.33 -2.13 4.32
CA THR A 37 -15.36 -2.62 5.24
C THR A 37 -15.71 -4.07 4.87
N TYR A 38 -14.79 -4.99 5.18
CA TYR A 38 -14.76 -6.33 4.58
C TYR A 38 -14.70 -7.46 5.62
N THR A 39 -14.75 -7.12 6.92
CA THR A 39 -14.58 -8.08 8.03
C THR A 39 -15.71 -9.09 8.06
N ILE A 40 -16.93 -8.66 7.72
CA ILE A 40 -18.11 -9.54 7.59
C ILE A 40 -18.37 -9.96 6.15
N ALA A 41 -18.10 -9.08 5.18
CA ALA A 41 -18.52 -9.30 3.79
C ALA A 41 -17.68 -10.35 3.03
N SER A 42 -16.44 -10.62 3.47
CA SER A 42 -15.56 -11.59 2.80
C SER A 42 -16.12 -13.01 2.80
N ARG A 43 -15.94 -13.75 1.70
CA ARG A 43 -16.42 -15.13 1.50
C ARG A 43 -15.46 -15.93 0.61
N GLY A 44 -15.51 -17.26 0.73
CA GLY A 44 -14.65 -18.15 -0.06
C GLY A 44 -13.17 -17.86 0.15
N TYR A 45 -12.35 -18.00 -0.89
CA TYR A 45 -10.90 -17.74 -0.78
C TYR A 45 -10.57 -16.28 -0.39
N ASN A 46 -11.47 -15.32 -0.65
CA ASN A 46 -11.30 -13.91 -0.26
C ASN A 46 -11.41 -13.66 1.26
N ALA A 47 -11.86 -14.64 2.03
CA ALA A 47 -11.83 -14.57 3.49
C ALA A 47 -10.39 -14.66 4.05
N VAL A 48 -9.48 -15.31 3.32
CA VAL A 48 -8.09 -15.49 3.73
C VAL A 48 -7.34 -14.16 3.72
N GLY A 49 -6.64 -13.86 4.81
CA GLY A 49 -5.94 -12.58 4.97
C GLY A 49 -6.82 -11.41 5.42
N TYR A 50 -8.14 -11.64 5.57
CA TYR A 50 -9.07 -10.66 6.13
C TYR A 50 -9.77 -11.22 7.38
N ASN A 51 -10.73 -12.13 7.24
CA ASN A 51 -11.36 -12.83 8.35
C ASN A 51 -11.54 -14.32 8.00
N PRO A 52 -10.62 -15.21 8.41
CA PRO A 52 -10.67 -16.62 8.05
C PRO A 52 -11.91 -17.35 8.56
N ALA A 53 -12.61 -16.83 9.58
CA ALA A 53 -13.83 -17.44 10.08
C ALA A 53 -14.96 -17.46 9.05
N ASN A 54 -14.95 -16.51 8.10
CA ASN A 54 -15.94 -16.45 7.04
C ASN A 54 -15.84 -17.61 6.04
N LEU A 55 -14.77 -18.42 6.06
CA LEU A 55 -14.71 -19.70 5.35
C LEU A 55 -15.74 -20.70 5.87
N GLY A 56 -16.24 -20.51 7.10
CA GLY A 56 -17.26 -21.37 7.70
C GLY A 56 -18.63 -21.29 7.03
N PHE A 57 -18.91 -20.26 6.20
CA PHE A 57 -20.16 -20.11 5.44
C PHE A 57 -20.16 -20.97 4.16
N VAL A 58 -19.97 -22.27 4.33
CA VAL A 58 -19.85 -23.27 3.25
C VAL A 58 -21.14 -23.40 2.44
N GLU A 59 -22.28 -23.10 3.06
CA GLU A 59 -23.60 -23.04 2.45
C GLU A 59 -23.72 -21.93 1.41
N GLU A 60 -23.02 -20.80 1.60
CA GLU A 60 -23.02 -19.68 0.65
C GLU A 60 -22.06 -19.95 -0.51
N VAL A 61 -20.80 -20.32 -0.20
CA VAL A 61 -19.73 -20.49 -1.18
C VAL A 61 -18.94 -21.78 -0.91
N PRO A 62 -19.44 -22.96 -1.33
CA PRO A 62 -18.76 -24.24 -1.11
C PRO A 62 -17.45 -24.40 -1.88
N PHE A 63 -17.30 -23.72 -3.02
CA PHE A 63 -16.05 -23.68 -3.78
C PHE A 63 -15.89 -22.32 -4.44
N SER A 64 -14.67 -21.77 -4.37
CA SER A 64 -14.31 -20.57 -5.11
C SER A 64 -12.86 -20.63 -5.52
N MET A 65 -12.52 -20.05 -6.68
CA MET A 65 -11.16 -20.03 -7.21
C MET A 65 -10.91 -18.71 -7.93
N SER A 66 -9.79 -18.06 -7.61
CA SER A 66 -9.31 -16.87 -8.29
C SER A 66 -8.76 -17.25 -9.67
N LEU A 67 -9.24 -16.56 -10.70
CA LEU A 67 -8.61 -16.56 -12.03
C LEU A 67 -7.65 -15.38 -12.15
N LEU A 68 -8.03 -14.23 -11.59
CA LEU A 68 -7.22 -13.02 -11.53
C LEU A 68 -7.63 -12.26 -10.27
N ASN A 69 -6.65 -11.74 -9.54
CA ASN A 69 -6.91 -10.75 -8.51
C ASN A 69 -5.68 -9.85 -8.41
N THR A 70 -5.85 -8.60 -8.81
CA THR A 70 -4.79 -7.60 -8.80
C THR A 70 -5.31 -6.32 -8.20
N ASN A 71 -4.50 -5.71 -7.36
CA ASN A 71 -4.84 -4.49 -6.65
C ASN A 71 -3.62 -3.53 -6.75
N PHE A 72 -3.84 -2.26 -7.13
CA PHE A 72 -2.93 -1.10 -7.12
C PHE A 72 -3.31 0.01 -6.10
N LEU A 73 -2.40 0.59 -5.32
CA LEU A 73 -2.47 1.73 -4.41
C LEU A 73 -1.28 2.64 -4.72
N ILE A 74 -1.57 3.88 -4.99
CA ILE A 74 -0.55 4.91 -5.00
C ILE A 74 -1.12 6.08 -4.23
N ARG A 75 -0.40 6.54 -3.22
CA ARG A 75 -0.86 7.66 -2.41
C ARG A 75 0.31 8.46 -1.87
N ASN A 76 -0.02 9.71 -1.54
CA ASN A 76 0.84 10.59 -0.80
C ASN A 76 0.04 11.31 0.29
N ASN A 77 0.70 12.10 1.13
CA ASN A 77 0.08 12.77 2.28
C ASN A 77 -0.24 14.27 2.07
N PHE A 78 -0.02 14.83 0.88
CA PHE A 78 0.00 16.29 0.69
C PHE A 78 -0.44 16.78 -0.70
N ILE A 79 0.12 16.21 -1.76
CA ILE A 79 -0.09 16.62 -3.16
C ILE A 79 -1.46 16.13 -3.64
N THR A 80 -2.28 17.07 -4.08
CA THR A 80 -3.56 16.83 -4.76
C THR A 80 -3.58 17.55 -6.10
N LEU A 81 -4.48 17.15 -7.00
CA LEU A 81 -4.68 17.86 -8.26
C LEU A 81 -5.22 19.28 -8.04
N SER A 82 -6.04 19.51 -7.01
CA SER A 82 -6.53 20.84 -6.65
C SER A 82 -5.40 21.77 -6.20
N LEU A 83 -4.46 21.26 -5.41
CA LEU A 83 -3.28 22.00 -4.99
C LEU A 83 -2.37 22.28 -6.19
N TYR A 84 -2.15 21.28 -7.05
CA TYR A 84 -1.38 21.48 -8.28
C TYR A 84 -1.99 22.58 -9.14
N ASN A 85 -3.29 22.49 -9.40
CA ASN A 85 -4.00 23.48 -10.20
C ASN A 85 -3.96 24.87 -9.57
N GLN A 86 -4.07 24.98 -8.25
CA GLN A 86 -4.04 26.27 -7.57
C GLN A 86 -2.69 26.99 -7.74
N PHE A 87 -1.57 26.29 -7.59
CA PHE A 87 -0.25 26.93 -7.53
C PHE A 87 0.53 26.87 -8.85
N PHE A 88 0.25 25.92 -9.74
CA PHE A 88 1.07 25.68 -10.93
C PHE A 88 0.33 25.92 -12.26
N THR A 89 -1.00 26.04 -12.27
CA THR A 89 -1.77 26.32 -13.50
C THR A 89 -2.93 27.30 -13.30
N GLY A 90 -3.08 27.83 -12.09
CA GLY A 90 -4.28 28.52 -11.61
C GLY A 90 -4.11 30.03 -11.50
N ASP A 91 -3.15 30.61 -12.23
CA ASP A 91 -2.98 32.06 -12.26
C ASP A 91 -4.29 32.73 -12.73
N PRO A 92 -4.89 33.63 -11.92
CA PRO A 92 -6.13 34.31 -12.26
C PRO A 92 -6.03 35.21 -13.50
N ASP A 93 -4.86 35.79 -13.73
CA ASP A 93 -4.60 36.75 -14.81
C ASP A 93 -4.17 36.03 -16.10
N THR A 94 -3.46 34.89 -15.97
CA THR A 94 -3.03 34.05 -17.11
C THR A 94 -3.33 32.56 -16.88
N PRO A 95 -4.57 32.09 -17.12
CA PRO A 95 -4.94 30.69 -16.92
C PRO A 95 -4.01 29.72 -17.66
N GLY A 96 -3.51 28.71 -16.94
CA GLY A 96 -2.56 27.73 -17.46
C GLY A 96 -1.10 28.02 -17.13
N GLU A 97 -0.78 29.20 -16.61
CA GLU A 97 0.55 29.55 -16.12
C GLU A 97 0.69 29.31 -14.60
N PRO A 98 1.91 29.08 -14.09
CA PRO A 98 2.18 29.01 -12.65
C PRO A 98 1.88 30.33 -11.96
N LEU A 99 1.27 30.24 -10.78
CA LEU A 99 0.94 31.40 -9.96
C LEU A 99 2.22 32.04 -9.40
N ASP A 100 2.33 33.36 -9.46
CA ASP A 100 3.41 34.08 -8.76
C ASP A 100 3.25 33.89 -7.24
N LEU A 101 4.16 33.10 -6.65
CA LEU A 101 4.11 32.77 -5.23
C LEU A 101 4.38 33.99 -4.33
N GLU A 102 5.02 35.05 -4.83
CA GLU A 102 5.25 36.28 -4.06
C GLU A 102 4.03 37.24 -4.12
N GLN A 103 3.05 36.96 -4.99
CA GLN A 103 1.78 37.68 -5.00
C GLN A 103 1.03 37.46 -3.67
N ARG A 104 0.38 38.53 -3.19
CA ARG A 104 -0.49 38.45 -2.01
C ARG A 104 -1.78 37.71 -2.35
N VAL A 105 -2.21 36.87 -1.41
CA VAL A 105 -3.54 36.25 -1.52
C VAL A 105 -4.60 37.36 -1.36
N PRO A 106 -5.57 37.49 -2.27
CA PRO A 106 -6.59 38.53 -2.22
C PRO A 106 -7.28 38.60 -0.86
N GLY A 107 -7.30 39.79 -0.25
CA GLY A 107 -7.91 40.03 1.06
C GLY A 107 -7.15 39.49 2.26
N GLN A 108 -5.91 38.98 2.09
CA GLN A 108 -5.09 38.42 3.16
C GLN A 108 -3.74 39.14 3.29
N ASN A 109 -3.13 39.09 4.48
CA ASN A 109 -1.83 39.70 4.76
C ASN A 109 -0.64 38.73 4.58
N TYR A 110 -0.79 37.72 3.71
CA TYR A 110 0.27 36.74 3.42
C TYR A 110 0.31 36.42 1.92
N THR A 111 1.45 35.90 1.46
CA THR A 111 1.70 35.53 0.06
C THR A 111 1.27 34.09 -0.24
N TYR A 112 1.08 33.76 -1.52
CA TYR A 112 0.81 32.38 -1.94
C TYR A 112 1.94 31.41 -1.56
N LYS A 113 3.20 31.88 -1.50
CA LYS A 113 4.34 31.14 -0.96
C LYS A 113 4.11 30.72 0.49
N THR A 114 3.64 31.66 1.32
CA THR A 114 3.34 31.38 2.74
C THR A 114 2.20 30.38 2.86
N LEU A 115 1.18 30.51 2.00
CA LEU A 115 0.07 29.57 1.94
C LEU A 115 0.52 28.16 1.53
N LEU A 116 1.31 28.03 0.45
CA LEU A 116 1.86 26.76 -0.02
C LEU A 116 2.70 26.07 1.06
N LYS A 117 3.53 26.84 1.78
CA LYS A 117 4.31 26.34 2.91
C LYS A 117 3.43 25.75 4.01
N GLY A 118 2.26 26.34 4.26
CA GLY A 118 1.31 25.86 5.25
C GLY A 118 0.72 24.48 4.94
N TYR A 119 0.71 24.07 3.67
CA TYR A 119 0.24 22.74 3.28
C TYR A 119 1.32 21.65 3.40
N ILE A 120 2.61 21.99 3.43
CA ILE A 120 3.70 21.00 3.49
C ILE A 120 3.71 20.33 4.88
N PRO A 121 3.54 19.00 4.98
CA PRO A 121 3.53 18.32 6.26
C PRO A 121 4.89 18.38 6.97
N SER A 122 4.90 18.28 8.29
CA SER A 122 6.13 18.27 9.10
C SER A 122 7.06 17.10 8.76
N ARG A 123 6.51 15.92 8.47
CA ARG A 123 7.24 14.73 7.99
C ARG A 123 7.71 14.85 6.53
N GLY A 124 7.36 15.95 5.86
CA GLY A 124 7.53 16.13 4.43
C GLY A 124 6.52 15.34 3.60
N LEU A 125 6.84 15.14 2.33
CA LEU A 125 6.03 14.34 1.42
C LEU A 125 6.29 12.87 1.69
N VAL A 126 5.30 12.16 2.22
CA VAL A 126 5.31 10.70 2.31
C VAL A 126 4.66 10.15 1.05
N PHE A 127 5.33 9.23 0.39
CA PHE A 127 4.85 8.46 -0.74
C PHE A 127 4.70 7.00 -0.33
N ASP A 128 3.55 6.41 -0.62
CA ASP A 128 3.23 5.02 -0.31
C ASP A 128 2.63 4.33 -1.55
N MET A 129 3.18 3.17 -1.83
CA MET A 129 2.80 2.27 -2.90
C MET A 129 3.02 0.84 -2.39
N GLY A 130 2.00 0.03 -2.14
CA GLY A 130 2.21 -1.43 -1.90
C GLY A 130 1.17 -2.26 -2.63
N SER A 131 1.45 -3.45 -3.24
CA SER A 131 0.78 -4.38 -4.23
C SER A 131 0.22 -5.65 -3.66
N ASN A 132 -0.79 -6.18 -4.35
CA ASN A 132 -1.04 -7.60 -4.35
C ASN A 132 -1.51 -8.13 -5.70
N THR A 133 -0.84 -9.18 -6.15
CA THR A 133 -1.24 -9.97 -7.31
C THR A 133 -1.26 -11.44 -6.94
N SER A 134 -2.44 -12.05 -7.04
CA SER A 134 -2.63 -13.47 -6.81
C SER A 134 -2.20 -14.29 -8.03
N PHE A 135 -1.61 -15.46 -7.81
CA PHE A 135 -1.36 -16.40 -8.90
C PHE A 135 -2.67 -17.03 -9.41
N PRO A 136 -2.97 -16.93 -10.72
CA PRO A 136 -4.16 -17.54 -11.32
C PRO A 136 -4.28 -19.03 -10.97
N GLY A 137 -5.47 -19.46 -10.53
CA GLY A 137 -5.77 -20.87 -10.24
C GLY A 137 -5.17 -21.44 -8.95
N LEU A 138 -4.18 -20.79 -8.33
CA LEU A 138 -3.54 -21.24 -7.08
C LEU A 138 -4.22 -20.69 -5.81
N ASN A 139 -5.29 -19.93 -5.97
CA ASN A 139 -6.05 -19.33 -4.88
C ASN A 139 -7.46 -19.89 -4.92
N PHE A 140 -7.79 -20.80 -4.01
CA PHE A 140 -9.10 -21.43 -3.99
C PHE A 140 -9.53 -21.85 -2.59
N SER A 141 -10.84 -21.96 -2.39
CA SER A 141 -11.47 -22.53 -1.21
C SER A 141 -12.29 -23.75 -1.59
N TRP A 142 -12.32 -24.73 -0.68
CA TRP A 142 -13.18 -25.91 -0.78
C TRP A 142 -13.73 -26.23 0.60
N GLY A 143 -15.06 -26.25 0.71
CA GLY A 143 -15.70 -26.34 2.02
C GLY A 143 -15.24 -25.20 2.93
N ASN A 144 -14.79 -25.56 4.12
CA ASN A 144 -14.26 -24.66 5.15
C ASN A 144 -12.74 -24.49 5.10
N TYR A 145 -12.07 -24.91 4.01
CA TYR A 145 -10.63 -24.79 3.81
C TYR A 145 -10.30 -23.83 2.66
N ALA A 146 -9.11 -23.25 2.67
CA ALA A 146 -8.59 -22.47 1.56
C ALA A 146 -7.06 -22.48 1.46
N ILE A 147 -6.58 -22.37 0.23
CA ILE A 147 -5.17 -22.10 -0.10
C ILE A 147 -5.13 -20.80 -0.88
N THR A 148 -4.18 -19.94 -0.53
CA THR A 148 -3.92 -18.68 -1.24
C THR A 148 -2.43 -18.48 -1.45
N SER A 149 -2.06 -17.90 -2.60
CA SER A 149 -0.71 -17.45 -2.86
C SER A 149 -0.69 -16.23 -3.76
N GLY A 150 0.20 -15.29 -3.47
CA GLY A 150 0.35 -14.07 -4.24
C GLY A 150 1.68 -13.39 -3.95
N ILE A 151 2.00 -12.43 -4.81
CA ILE A 151 3.13 -11.52 -4.63
C ILE A 151 2.59 -10.22 -4.07
N GLN A 152 3.21 -9.74 -3.00
CA GLN A 152 2.98 -8.44 -2.41
C GLN A 152 4.24 -7.60 -2.54
N VAL A 153 4.04 -6.33 -2.86
CA VAL A 153 5.10 -5.32 -2.91
C VAL A 153 4.72 -4.24 -1.91
N PHE A 154 5.68 -3.62 -1.27
CA PHE A 154 5.49 -2.46 -0.41
C PHE A 154 6.63 -1.52 -0.66
N TRP A 155 6.30 -0.25 -0.75
CA TRP A 155 7.24 0.83 -0.89
C TRP A 155 6.66 2.03 -0.16
N GLU A 156 7.34 2.42 0.91
CA GLU A 156 7.14 3.70 1.56
C GLU A 156 8.43 4.52 1.45
N SER A 157 8.32 5.81 1.19
CA SER A 157 9.45 6.73 1.21
C SER A 157 8.99 8.11 1.62
N ASN A 158 9.88 8.91 2.21
CA ASN A 158 9.59 10.32 2.42
C ASN A 158 10.65 11.23 1.81
N LEU A 159 10.18 12.34 1.25
CA LEU A 159 11.01 13.51 0.97
C LEU A 159 10.89 14.47 2.15
N PRO A 160 11.98 14.75 2.89
CA PRO A 160 11.93 15.57 4.10
C PRO A 160 11.38 16.96 3.85
N SER A 161 10.60 17.51 4.79
CA SER A 161 10.04 18.87 4.70
C SER A 161 11.09 19.95 4.37
N PRO A 162 12.33 19.89 4.92
CA PRO A 162 13.35 20.88 4.59
C PRO A 162 13.75 20.95 3.11
N PHE A 163 13.59 19.88 2.34
CA PHE A 163 13.81 19.91 0.89
C PHE A 163 12.88 20.92 0.21
N PHE A 164 11.59 20.92 0.58
CA PHE A 164 10.62 21.87 0.05
C PHE A 164 10.86 23.29 0.55
N LYS A 165 11.32 23.45 1.80
CA LYS A 165 11.73 24.78 2.30
C LYS A 165 12.90 25.33 1.50
N LEU A 166 13.89 24.52 1.19
CA LEU A 166 15.02 24.92 0.35
C LEU A 166 14.55 25.29 -1.08
N LEU A 167 13.60 24.56 -1.66
CA LEU A 167 13.04 24.91 -2.98
C LEU A 167 12.28 26.23 -2.97
N LEU A 168 11.52 26.51 -1.90
CA LEU A 168 10.68 27.71 -1.82
C LEU A 168 11.45 28.94 -1.35
N GLU A 169 12.31 28.78 -0.34
CA GLU A 169 13.04 29.86 0.33
C GLU A 169 14.47 30.01 -0.18
N LEU A 170 14.90 29.14 -1.09
CA LEU A 170 16.30 28.98 -1.46
C LEU A 170 17.12 28.63 -0.21
N ASN A 171 18.29 29.25 -0.06
CA ASN A 171 19.23 29.04 1.01
C ASN A 171 19.34 30.31 1.88
N PRO A 172 18.39 30.57 2.80
CA PRO A 172 18.47 31.72 3.69
C PRO A 172 19.70 31.60 4.61
N VAL A 173 20.44 32.69 4.75
CA VAL A 173 21.63 32.76 5.60
C VAL A 173 21.28 32.47 7.07
N GLY A 174 22.10 31.68 7.74
CA GLY A 174 21.90 31.23 9.11
C GLY A 174 20.95 30.03 9.26
N SER A 175 20.44 29.48 8.16
CA SER A 175 19.56 28.30 8.21
C SER A 175 20.33 26.99 8.32
N THR A 176 19.77 26.05 9.08
CA THR A 176 20.24 24.67 9.19
C THR A 176 19.07 23.71 9.05
N TYR A 177 19.21 22.72 8.18
CA TYR A 177 18.15 21.78 7.82
C TYR A 177 18.56 20.34 8.07
N ASP A 178 17.68 19.56 8.70
CA ASP A 178 17.83 18.12 8.84
C ASP A 178 17.33 17.42 7.56
N MET A 179 18.24 16.72 6.88
CA MET A 179 17.96 16.04 5.62
C MET A 179 17.72 14.52 5.79
N SER A 180 17.43 14.07 7.01
CA SER A 180 17.11 12.67 7.30
C SER A 180 15.86 12.22 6.56
N PHE A 181 15.99 11.13 5.79
CA PHE A 181 14.89 10.50 5.06
C PHE A 181 14.77 9.02 5.42
N LYS A 182 13.62 8.45 5.10
CA LYS A 182 13.28 7.05 5.26
C LYS A 182 12.82 6.49 3.93
N GLN A 183 13.19 5.24 3.71
CA GLN A 183 12.73 4.45 2.59
C GLN A 183 12.65 3.02 3.06
N ASP A 184 11.60 2.34 2.64
CA ASP A 184 11.33 0.96 2.99
C ASP A 184 10.63 0.26 1.85
N ILE A 185 11.23 -0.82 1.38
CA ILE A 185 10.76 -1.66 0.29
C ILE A 185 10.70 -3.10 0.77
N LEU A 186 9.58 -3.77 0.52
CA LEU A 186 9.41 -5.19 0.80
C LEU A 186 8.65 -5.86 -0.31
N ILE A 187 9.22 -6.95 -0.81
CA ILE A 187 8.62 -7.79 -1.83
C ILE A 187 8.57 -9.18 -1.26
N ILE A 188 7.38 -9.75 -1.14
CA ILE A 188 7.16 -11.08 -0.60
C ILE A 188 6.23 -11.88 -1.49
N GLN A 189 6.50 -13.18 -1.59
CA GLN A 189 5.48 -14.15 -1.94
C GLN A 189 4.88 -14.68 -0.64
N HIS A 190 3.56 -14.72 -0.54
CA HIS A 190 2.88 -15.41 0.56
C HIS A 190 2.26 -16.72 0.08
N LEU A 191 2.22 -17.72 0.95
CA LEU A 191 1.43 -18.94 0.82
C LEU A 191 0.63 -19.12 2.10
N GLY A 192 -0.69 -19.00 2.03
CA GLY A 192 -1.58 -19.14 3.17
C GLY A 192 -2.45 -20.39 3.07
N PHE A 193 -2.42 -21.22 4.11
CA PHE A 193 -3.42 -22.27 4.33
C PHE A 193 -4.37 -21.83 5.43
N SER A 194 -5.67 -21.92 5.17
CA SER A 194 -6.70 -21.51 6.12
C SER A 194 -7.76 -22.58 6.31
N PHE A 195 -8.35 -22.61 7.50
CA PHE A 195 -9.53 -23.40 7.79
C PHE A 195 -10.43 -22.68 8.78
N ALA A 196 -11.73 -23.00 8.75
CA ALA A 196 -12.71 -22.54 9.72
C ALA A 196 -13.45 -23.69 10.40
N ILE A 197 -13.84 -23.49 11.65
CA ILE A 197 -14.67 -24.42 12.42
C ILE A 197 -16.05 -23.75 12.58
N PRO A 198 -17.10 -24.29 11.94
CA PRO A 198 -18.47 -23.77 12.07
C PRO A 198 -19.16 -24.37 13.30
N PHE A 199 -19.37 -23.56 14.34
CA PHE A 199 -20.29 -23.86 15.44
C PHE A 199 -21.71 -23.42 15.07
N PRO A 200 -22.75 -23.83 15.81
CA PRO A 200 -24.15 -23.52 15.45
C PRO A 200 -24.49 -22.02 15.46
N GLU A 201 -23.85 -21.21 16.31
CA GLU A 201 -24.14 -19.77 16.44
C GLU A 201 -23.00 -18.86 15.94
N PHE A 202 -21.81 -19.42 15.70
CA PHE A 202 -20.63 -18.66 15.29
C PHE A 202 -19.62 -19.55 14.58
N LYS A 203 -18.67 -18.93 13.88
CA LYS A 203 -17.54 -19.60 13.24
C LYS A 203 -16.25 -19.00 13.76
N VAL A 204 -15.23 -19.84 13.88
CA VAL A 204 -13.85 -19.41 14.15
C VAL A 204 -12.97 -19.84 13.00
N GLY A 205 -11.93 -19.06 12.69
CA GLY A 205 -11.04 -19.36 11.58
C GLY A 205 -9.60 -19.09 11.91
N PHE A 206 -8.73 -19.83 11.24
CA PHE A 206 -7.29 -19.79 11.42
C PHE A 206 -6.61 -19.77 10.04
N THR A 207 -5.54 -19.00 9.92
CA THR A 207 -4.63 -19.05 8.77
C THR A 207 -3.20 -19.20 9.25
N ILE A 208 -2.45 -20.09 8.60
CA ILE A 208 -0.99 -20.15 8.69
C ILE A 208 -0.44 -19.67 7.36
N LYS A 209 0.44 -18.66 7.42
CA LYS A 209 1.10 -18.10 6.24
C LYS A 209 2.58 -18.41 6.30
N TYR A 210 3.11 -18.93 5.21
CA TYR A 210 4.53 -18.86 4.91
C TYR A 210 4.81 -17.60 4.09
N LEU A 211 5.81 -16.83 4.50
CA LEU A 211 6.23 -15.58 3.87
C LEU A 211 7.62 -15.80 3.26
N ALA A 212 7.68 -15.94 1.94
CA ALA A 212 8.93 -16.01 1.20
C ALA A 212 9.34 -14.58 0.80
N GLY A 213 10.34 -14.05 1.47
CA GLY A 213 10.92 -12.74 1.17
C GLY A 213 11.66 -12.77 -0.16
N ILE A 214 11.14 -12.09 -1.17
CA ILE A 214 11.79 -11.95 -2.48
C ILE A 214 12.88 -10.88 -2.38
N GLY A 215 12.53 -9.73 -1.80
CA GLY A 215 13.43 -8.59 -1.71
C GLY A 215 13.08 -7.66 -0.55
N TYR A 216 14.09 -7.04 0.02
CA TYR A 216 13.99 -6.04 1.09
C TYR A 216 15.02 -4.95 0.84
N ALA A 217 14.63 -3.69 1.00
CA ALA A 217 15.56 -2.57 1.06
C ALA A 217 15.01 -1.50 2.01
N ALA A 218 15.80 -1.10 2.99
CA ALA A 218 15.42 -0.08 3.95
C ALA A 218 16.57 0.87 4.24
N VAL A 219 16.24 2.09 4.65
CA VAL A 219 17.18 3.04 5.26
C VAL A 219 17.03 2.95 6.78
N ASP A 220 17.95 2.22 7.42
CA ASP A 220 17.88 1.96 8.86
C ASP A 220 18.19 3.21 9.69
N SER A 221 19.15 4.00 9.21
CA SER A 221 19.52 5.28 9.80
C SER A 221 19.87 6.26 8.69
N SER A 222 19.44 7.50 8.89
CA SER A 222 19.88 8.63 8.09
C SER A 222 20.01 9.82 9.01
N GLY A 223 20.86 10.75 8.62
CA GLY A 223 21.18 11.89 9.45
C GLY A 223 22.00 12.90 8.68
N GLY A 224 22.05 14.10 9.19
CA GLY A 224 22.89 15.13 8.62
C GLY A 224 22.30 16.50 8.74
N TYR A 225 23.06 17.46 8.25
CA TYR A 225 22.63 18.83 8.15
C TYR A 225 23.04 19.43 6.81
N PHE A 226 22.24 20.39 6.38
CA PHE A 226 22.59 21.36 5.35
C PHE A 226 22.55 22.74 6.00
N HIS A 227 23.68 23.45 6.02
CA HIS A 227 23.83 24.75 6.63
C HIS A 227 24.22 25.81 5.60
N THR A 228 23.55 26.95 5.65
CA THR A 228 23.89 28.11 4.84
C THR A 228 24.48 29.19 5.74
N GLY A 229 25.79 29.40 5.66
CA GLY A 229 26.48 30.51 6.31
C GLY A 229 26.48 31.78 5.45
N GLU A 230 27.03 32.87 5.98
CA GLU A 230 27.14 34.15 5.26
C GLU A 230 28.05 34.08 4.02
N GLN A 231 29.12 33.29 4.11
CA GLN A 231 30.16 33.23 3.07
C GLN A 231 30.21 31.89 2.35
N TYR A 232 29.62 30.85 2.93
CA TYR A 232 29.74 29.49 2.42
C TYR A 232 28.57 28.61 2.84
N ILE A 233 28.33 27.55 2.07
CA ILE A 233 27.42 26.46 2.38
C ILE A 233 28.24 25.27 2.86
N THR A 234 27.80 24.65 3.96
CA THR A 234 28.35 23.37 4.44
C THR A 234 27.24 22.35 4.57
N SER A 235 27.56 21.10 4.28
CA SER A 235 26.62 20.00 4.43
C SER A 235 27.40 18.76 4.84
N GLN A 236 26.84 17.99 5.77
CA GLN A 236 27.31 16.66 6.07
C GLN A 236 26.10 15.79 6.30
N SER A 237 25.93 14.76 5.48
CA SER A 237 24.78 13.86 5.53
C SER A 237 25.23 12.43 5.33
N PHE A 238 24.47 11.50 5.89
CA PHE A 238 24.69 10.09 5.72
C PHE A 238 23.36 9.35 5.64
N TYR A 239 23.38 8.20 4.98
CA TYR A 239 22.34 7.20 5.13
C TYR A 239 22.96 5.81 5.10
N GLN A 240 22.45 4.96 5.98
CA GLN A 240 22.76 3.55 6.05
C GLN A 240 21.60 2.78 5.45
N ASN A 241 21.85 2.14 4.32
CA ASN A 241 20.89 1.23 3.72
C ASN A 241 21.18 -0.21 4.13
N ARG A 242 20.12 -1.02 4.19
CA ARG A 242 20.19 -2.46 4.35
C ARG A 242 19.29 -3.11 3.32
N GLN A 243 19.84 -4.08 2.62
CA GLN A 243 19.19 -4.77 1.52
C GLN A 243 19.29 -6.28 1.74
N ALA A 244 18.29 -7.02 1.31
CA ALA A 244 18.33 -8.48 1.34
C ALA A 244 17.49 -9.09 0.22
N ILE A 245 17.93 -10.26 -0.23
CA ILE A 245 17.16 -11.18 -1.07
C ILE A 245 17.02 -12.51 -0.34
N GLY A 246 15.86 -13.13 -0.53
CA GLY A 246 15.53 -14.39 0.13
C GLY A 246 15.40 -14.23 1.63
N GLY A 247 14.16 -14.22 2.11
CA GLY A 247 13.83 -14.42 3.51
C GLY A 247 12.78 -15.52 3.70
N ASP A 248 12.71 -16.07 4.91
CA ASP A 248 11.64 -16.99 5.32
C ASP A 248 10.92 -16.43 6.54
N GLY A 249 9.60 -16.49 6.52
CA GLY A 249 8.77 -16.01 7.61
C GLY A 249 7.52 -16.82 7.80
N ILE A 250 6.93 -16.65 8.98
CA ILE A 250 5.62 -17.21 9.32
C ILE A 250 4.75 -16.07 9.86
N ALA A 251 3.46 -16.12 9.56
CA ALA A 251 2.46 -15.26 10.15
C ALA A 251 1.16 -16.03 10.38
N LEU A 252 0.42 -15.65 11.42
CA LEU A 252 -0.83 -16.31 11.82
C LEU A 252 -2.00 -15.32 11.76
N ASP A 253 -3.15 -15.78 11.29
CA ASP A 253 -4.40 -15.04 11.39
C ASP A 253 -5.40 -15.81 12.24
N PHE A 254 -6.21 -15.05 13.00
CA PHE A 254 -7.31 -15.55 13.79
C PHE A 254 -8.56 -14.75 13.44
N GLY A 255 -9.68 -15.45 13.29
CA GLY A 255 -10.96 -14.86 12.93
C GLY A 255 -12.10 -15.39 13.78
N PHE A 256 -13.10 -14.56 13.97
CA PHE A 256 -14.39 -14.86 14.55
C PHE A 256 -15.48 -14.18 13.71
N THR A 257 -16.61 -14.86 13.54
CA THR A 257 -17.81 -14.30 12.92
C THR A 257 -19.04 -14.98 13.50
N SER A 258 -20.07 -14.21 13.85
CA SER A 258 -21.34 -14.76 14.30
C SER A 258 -22.14 -15.23 13.10
N ASP A 259 -23.11 -16.13 13.33
CA ASP A 259 -24.23 -16.25 12.42
C ASP A 259 -25.14 -15.01 12.49
N ARG A 260 -26.03 -14.91 11.51
CA ARG A 260 -26.98 -13.81 11.42
C ARG A 260 -28.02 -13.94 12.53
N VAL A 261 -28.13 -12.92 13.37
CA VAL A 261 -29.17 -12.78 14.40
C VAL A 261 -30.09 -11.65 13.96
N ASP A 262 -31.31 -12.00 13.56
CA ASP A 262 -32.27 -11.10 12.90
C ASP A 262 -31.70 -10.39 11.66
N LYS A 263 -31.29 -9.13 11.81
CA LYS A 263 -30.69 -8.31 10.77
C LYS A 263 -29.21 -8.02 11.02
N TRP A 264 -28.62 -8.57 12.07
CA TRP A 264 -27.27 -8.25 12.50
C TRP A 264 -26.32 -9.43 12.34
N GLN A 265 -25.06 -9.11 12.03
CA GLN A 265 -23.95 -10.06 12.06
C GLN A 265 -22.70 -9.33 12.59
N PHE A 266 -21.90 -10.02 13.40
CA PHE A 266 -20.73 -9.47 14.07
C PHE A 266 -19.49 -10.29 13.76
N GLY A 267 -18.32 -9.68 13.83
CA GLY A 267 -17.08 -10.38 13.52
C GLY A 267 -15.85 -9.59 13.93
N ALA A 268 -14.77 -10.32 14.12
CA ALA A 268 -13.48 -9.76 14.48
C ALA A 268 -12.38 -10.62 13.88
N ALA A 269 -11.27 -10.00 13.54
CA ALA A 269 -10.09 -10.71 13.09
C ALA A 269 -8.82 -9.98 13.53
N ILE A 270 -7.79 -10.76 13.83
CA ILE A 270 -6.43 -10.27 13.97
C ILE A 270 -5.57 -11.02 12.97
N ASN A 271 -4.94 -10.28 12.05
CA ASN A 271 -4.14 -10.84 10.99
C ASN A 271 -2.66 -10.57 11.25
N ASN A 272 -1.83 -11.47 10.74
CA ASN A 272 -0.38 -11.42 10.79
C ASN A 272 0.20 -11.34 12.20
N VAL A 273 -0.47 -11.97 13.16
CA VAL A 273 0.07 -12.20 14.49
C VAL A 273 1.39 -12.95 14.36
N VAL A 274 2.38 -12.57 15.17
CA VAL A 274 3.76 -13.08 15.13
C VAL A 274 4.44 -12.99 13.76
N GLY A 275 3.94 -12.15 12.85
CA GLY A 275 4.45 -11.98 11.51
C GLY A 275 5.89 -11.48 11.49
N LYS A 276 6.82 -12.34 11.06
CA LYS A 276 8.24 -12.01 11.02
C LYS A 276 8.94 -12.74 9.87
N ILE A 277 9.82 -12.03 9.16
CA ILE A 277 10.62 -12.56 8.05
C ILE A 277 12.09 -12.50 8.46
N TYR A 278 12.80 -13.62 8.32
CA TYR A 278 14.21 -13.74 8.61
C TYR A 278 15.02 -13.73 7.32
N TRP A 279 15.97 -12.81 7.22
CA TRP A 279 16.79 -12.55 6.04
C TRP A 279 18.23 -13.05 6.21
N GLY A 280 18.97 -13.17 5.11
CA GLY A 280 20.39 -13.57 5.14
C GLY A 280 20.62 -15.06 5.36
N ARG A 281 19.62 -15.89 5.02
CA ARG A 281 19.68 -17.36 5.13
C ARG A 281 19.39 -18.00 3.78
N ARG A 282 19.94 -19.19 3.54
CA ARG A 282 19.63 -19.97 2.34
C ARG A 282 18.19 -20.49 2.43
N ASN A 283 17.37 -20.19 1.43
CA ASN A 283 15.93 -20.50 1.39
C ASN A 283 15.40 -20.77 -0.02
N TYR A 284 14.08 -20.91 -0.16
CA TYR A 284 13.42 -21.19 -1.44
C TYR A 284 13.74 -20.13 -2.51
N ILE A 285 13.62 -18.85 -2.18
CA ILE A 285 13.92 -17.75 -3.11
C ILE A 285 15.38 -17.78 -3.54
N ASN A 286 16.31 -17.88 -2.58
CA ASN A 286 17.74 -17.89 -2.83
C ASN A 286 18.19 -19.09 -3.69
N ARG A 287 17.49 -20.24 -3.59
CA ARG A 287 17.76 -21.42 -4.43
C ARG A 287 17.27 -21.28 -5.86
N ASN A 288 16.28 -20.43 -6.10
CA ASN A 288 15.61 -20.27 -7.39
C ASN A 288 15.77 -18.83 -7.93
N ILE A 289 16.79 -18.10 -7.47
CA ILE A 289 16.96 -16.68 -7.78
C ILE A 289 17.05 -16.43 -9.29
N ASP A 290 17.69 -17.33 -10.05
CA ASP A 290 17.82 -17.21 -11.50
C ASP A 290 16.46 -17.19 -12.22
N TRP A 291 15.49 -17.97 -11.75
CA TRP A 291 14.13 -17.97 -12.30
C TRP A 291 13.38 -16.67 -12.01
N ILE A 292 13.61 -16.11 -10.83
CA ILE A 292 13.03 -14.82 -10.43
C ILE A 292 13.66 -13.71 -11.27
N GLU A 293 14.97 -13.75 -11.48
CA GLU A 293 15.70 -12.76 -12.27
C GLU A 293 15.41 -12.79 -13.76
N ALA A 294 15.03 -13.94 -14.30
CA ALA A 294 14.51 -14.04 -15.66
C ALA A 294 13.21 -13.24 -15.86
N LEU A 295 12.41 -13.05 -14.80
CA LEU A 295 11.19 -12.25 -14.83
C LEU A 295 11.45 -10.79 -14.45
N TYR A 296 12.26 -10.57 -13.41
CA TYR A 296 12.57 -9.25 -12.89
C TYR A 296 13.96 -9.23 -12.26
N PRO A 297 14.89 -8.36 -12.71
CA PRO A 297 16.27 -8.34 -12.23
C PRO A 297 16.36 -7.75 -10.81
N ILE A 298 15.95 -8.53 -9.82
CA ILE A 298 15.70 -8.06 -8.46
C ILE A 298 16.98 -7.64 -7.74
N ARG A 299 18.10 -8.35 -7.94
CA ARG A 299 19.37 -8.00 -7.31
C ARG A 299 19.89 -6.66 -7.80
N SER A 300 19.89 -6.42 -9.11
CA SER A 300 20.34 -5.14 -9.66
C SER A 300 19.40 -3.99 -9.28
N THR A 301 18.09 -4.23 -9.26
CA THR A 301 17.09 -3.24 -8.83
C THR A 301 17.31 -2.81 -7.38
N LEU A 302 17.60 -3.76 -6.49
CA LEU A 302 17.82 -3.50 -5.07
C LEU A 302 19.27 -3.09 -4.75
N GLY A 303 20.19 -3.12 -5.72
CA GLY A 303 21.61 -2.82 -5.51
C GLY A 303 22.41 -3.91 -4.78
N ILE A 304 21.96 -5.16 -4.85
CA ILE A 304 22.60 -6.30 -4.21
C ILE A 304 23.62 -6.92 -5.18
N PRO A 305 24.86 -7.23 -4.74
CA PRO A 305 25.85 -7.92 -5.57
C PRO A 305 25.32 -9.25 -6.14
N THR A 306 25.69 -9.56 -7.38
CA THR A 306 25.29 -10.83 -8.05
C THR A 306 26.19 -12.01 -7.70
N GLU A 307 27.20 -11.79 -6.86
CA GLU A 307 28.14 -12.80 -6.39
C GLU A 307 27.43 -13.96 -5.67
N SER A 308 27.94 -15.17 -5.86
CA SER A 308 27.34 -16.37 -5.28
C SER A 308 27.48 -16.39 -3.75
N GLY A 309 26.37 -16.58 -3.04
CA GLY A 309 26.34 -16.71 -1.57
C GLY A 309 26.12 -15.42 -0.80
N VAL A 310 26.06 -14.26 -1.47
CA VAL A 310 25.72 -12.97 -0.85
C VAL A 310 24.21 -12.75 -0.96
N TYR A 311 23.53 -12.70 0.19
CA TYR A 311 22.07 -12.53 0.27
C TYR A 311 21.65 -11.24 0.95
N THR A 312 22.60 -10.55 1.56
CA THR A 312 22.40 -9.29 2.28
C THR A 312 23.49 -8.33 1.86
N SER A 313 23.16 -7.06 1.82
CA SER A 313 24.11 -5.98 1.60
C SER A 313 23.74 -4.81 2.49
N GLY A 314 24.72 -4.02 2.86
CA GLY A 314 24.52 -2.81 3.62
C GLY A 314 25.62 -1.85 3.26
N THR A 315 25.28 -0.57 3.14
CA THR A 315 26.20 0.45 2.70
C THR A 315 25.98 1.70 3.54
N LEU A 316 27.07 2.24 4.07
CA LEU A 316 27.08 3.58 4.62
C LEU A 316 27.45 4.53 3.48
N ASN A 317 26.48 5.34 3.08
CA ASN A 317 26.71 6.40 2.11
C ASN A 317 26.84 7.72 2.88
N GLN A 318 27.89 8.48 2.61
CA GLN A 318 28.07 9.81 3.19
C GLN A 318 28.26 10.82 2.07
N PHE A 319 27.73 12.02 2.31
CA PHE A 319 27.78 13.14 1.40
C PHE A 319 28.21 14.35 2.21
N TRP A 320 29.23 15.07 1.77
CA TRP A 320 29.59 16.32 2.39
C TRP A 320 30.00 17.36 1.37
N VAL A 321 29.66 18.59 1.73
CA VAL A 321 30.02 19.82 1.04
C VAL A 321 30.74 20.63 2.09
N ASP A 322 32.02 20.89 1.86
CA ASP A 322 32.81 21.73 2.75
C ASP A 322 32.98 23.10 2.13
N SER A 323 32.45 24.12 2.80
CA SER A 323 32.70 25.54 2.52
C SER A 323 32.49 25.93 1.05
N LEU A 324 31.36 25.53 0.46
CA LEU A 324 30.98 25.86 -0.91
C LEU A 324 30.61 27.34 -1.02
N ASN A 325 31.31 28.07 -1.89
CA ASN A 325 31.03 29.46 -2.20
C ASN A 325 31.11 29.69 -3.71
N VAL A 326 30.72 30.90 -4.16
CA VAL A 326 30.68 31.26 -5.58
C VAL A 326 32.02 31.02 -6.27
N SER A 327 33.13 31.43 -5.65
CA SER A 327 34.46 31.24 -6.23
C SER A 327 34.78 29.76 -6.43
N ARG A 328 34.54 28.91 -5.42
CA ARG A 328 34.78 27.48 -5.53
C ARG A 328 33.86 26.83 -6.55
N PHE A 329 32.58 27.20 -6.58
CA PHE A 329 31.59 26.62 -7.50
C PHE A 329 31.98 26.80 -8.97
N PHE A 330 32.50 27.98 -9.33
CA PHE A 330 32.90 28.27 -10.72
C PHE A 330 34.33 27.85 -11.08
N ASN A 331 35.20 27.65 -10.09
CA ASN A 331 36.63 27.37 -10.33
C ASN A 331 37.05 25.92 -10.05
N LEU A 332 36.24 25.12 -9.36
CA LEU A 332 36.55 23.73 -9.03
C LEU A 332 35.62 22.76 -9.77
N PRO A 333 36.10 21.55 -10.12
CA PRO A 333 35.24 20.53 -10.69
C PRO A 333 34.21 20.04 -9.66
N PRO A 334 33.04 19.55 -10.11
CA PRO A 334 31.96 19.08 -9.22
C PRO A 334 32.43 18.07 -8.15
N ASP A 335 33.31 17.14 -8.48
CA ASP A 335 33.79 16.11 -7.55
C ASP A 335 34.64 16.68 -6.39
N SER A 336 35.20 17.89 -6.56
CA SER A 336 35.90 18.61 -5.47
C SER A 336 34.95 19.41 -4.59
N LEU A 337 33.74 19.70 -5.09
CA LEU A 337 32.70 20.48 -4.40
C LEU A 337 31.74 19.59 -3.63
N PHE A 338 31.37 18.46 -4.22
CA PHE A 338 30.43 17.50 -3.69
C PHE A 338 31.15 16.18 -3.48
N GLN A 339 31.56 15.94 -2.24
CA GLN A 339 32.29 14.73 -1.88
C GLN A 339 31.28 13.67 -1.44
N LYS A 340 31.49 12.45 -1.93
CA LYS A 340 30.69 11.28 -1.58
C LYS A 340 31.63 10.15 -1.19
N SER A 341 31.32 9.47 -0.08
CA SER A 341 31.86 8.15 0.23
C SER A 341 30.75 7.11 0.23
N SER A 342 31.12 5.88 -0.09
CA SER A 342 30.24 4.72 -0.05
C SER A 342 31.06 3.55 0.47
N GLU A 343 30.78 3.14 1.69
CA GLU A 343 31.49 2.07 2.37
C GLU A 343 30.56 0.87 2.57
N ALA A 344 30.99 -0.31 2.11
CA ALA A 344 30.26 -1.54 2.39
C ALA A 344 30.35 -1.84 3.89
N ILE A 345 29.19 -2.11 4.51
CA ILE A 345 29.14 -2.53 5.90
C ILE A 345 29.51 -4.02 5.93
N PRO A 346 30.47 -4.44 6.78
CA PRO A 346 30.87 -5.84 6.88
C PRO A 346 29.69 -6.79 7.11
N ASP A 347 29.72 -7.95 6.45
CA ASP A 347 28.71 -8.99 6.62
C ASP A 347 28.59 -9.47 8.08
N SER A 348 29.66 -9.37 8.88
CA SER A 348 29.61 -9.66 10.32
C SER A 348 28.69 -8.74 11.11
N LEU A 349 28.41 -7.53 10.61
CA LEU A 349 27.55 -6.52 11.23
C LEU A 349 26.12 -6.54 10.65
N ILE A 350 25.96 -6.85 9.36
CA ILE A 350 24.63 -6.98 8.73
C ILE A 350 24.03 -8.35 9.06
N GLY A 351 24.80 -9.39 8.75
CA GLY A 351 24.51 -10.80 8.97
C GLY A 351 23.08 -11.20 8.67
N GLN A 352 22.56 -12.09 9.52
CA GLN A 352 21.16 -12.44 9.52
C GLN A 352 20.38 -11.42 10.35
N PHE A 353 19.30 -10.89 9.79
CA PHE A 353 18.40 -9.99 10.49
C PHE A 353 16.95 -10.38 10.25
N SER A 354 16.02 -9.64 10.85
CA SER A 354 14.59 -9.88 10.67
C SER A 354 13.82 -8.59 10.47
N SER A 355 12.79 -8.63 9.63
CA SER A 355 11.80 -7.57 9.52
C SER A 355 10.44 -8.08 10.02
N ASN A 356 9.63 -7.18 10.57
CA ASN A 356 8.28 -7.50 11.02
C ASN A 356 7.32 -7.46 9.83
N TYR A 357 6.39 -8.41 9.77
CA TYR A 357 5.25 -8.37 8.87
C TYR A 357 4.03 -7.83 9.65
N PRO A 358 3.51 -6.64 9.34
CA PRO A 358 2.64 -5.92 10.26
C PRO A 358 1.31 -6.61 10.59
N ALA A 359 0.99 -6.62 11.87
CA ALA A 359 -0.29 -7.10 12.39
C ALA A 359 -1.38 -6.03 12.32
N ILE A 360 -2.63 -6.46 12.08
CA ILE A 360 -3.81 -5.59 12.03
C ILE A 360 -4.96 -6.26 12.77
N LEU A 361 -5.62 -5.48 13.62
CA LEU A 361 -6.87 -5.80 14.27
C LEU A 361 -8.05 -5.22 13.49
N ARG A 362 -9.12 -6.00 13.36
CA ARG A 362 -10.37 -5.62 12.69
C ARG A 362 -11.57 -6.09 13.50
N MET A 363 -12.59 -5.25 13.54
CA MET A 363 -13.89 -5.55 14.11
C MET A 363 -14.94 -5.06 13.12
N GLY A 364 -15.96 -5.87 12.86
CA GLY A 364 -16.95 -5.60 11.83
C GLY A 364 -18.36 -5.93 12.29
N VAL A 365 -19.31 -5.19 11.72
CA VAL A 365 -20.74 -5.37 11.89
C VAL A 365 -21.40 -5.26 10.52
N ALA A 366 -22.36 -6.13 10.24
CA ALA A 366 -23.25 -6.00 9.09
C ALA A 366 -24.70 -5.85 9.56
N TYR A 367 -25.44 -4.98 8.88
CA TYR A 367 -26.87 -4.80 9.03
C TYR A 367 -27.57 -5.08 7.70
N PHE A 368 -28.37 -6.14 7.65
CA PHE A 368 -29.13 -6.56 6.48
C PHE A 368 -30.47 -5.84 6.44
N VAL A 369 -30.55 -4.75 5.69
CA VAL A 369 -31.75 -3.90 5.60
C VAL A 369 -32.90 -4.72 5.01
N ASP A 370 -32.63 -5.36 3.88
CA ASP A 370 -33.48 -6.29 3.13
C ASP A 370 -32.59 -7.32 2.39
N PRO A 371 -33.13 -8.25 1.59
CA PRO A 371 -32.32 -9.25 0.87
C PRO A 371 -31.33 -8.68 -0.16
N GLU A 372 -31.47 -7.42 -0.55
CA GLU A 372 -30.74 -6.79 -1.65
C GLU A 372 -29.85 -5.64 -1.20
N VAL A 373 -30.01 -5.14 0.03
CA VAL A 373 -29.24 -4.02 0.59
C VAL A 373 -28.62 -4.42 1.94
N THR A 374 -27.30 -4.33 2.02
CA THR A 374 -26.55 -4.56 3.26
C THR A 374 -25.66 -3.37 3.58
N LEU A 375 -25.71 -2.94 4.85
CA LEU A 375 -24.79 -1.96 5.43
C LEU A 375 -23.68 -2.67 6.19
N TYR A 376 -22.46 -2.20 6.05
CA TYR A 376 -21.29 -2.71 6.76
C TYR A 376 -20.64 -1.58 7.55
N PHE A 377 -20.09 -1.92 8.71
CA PHE A 377 -19.33 -1.04 9.59
C PHE A 377 -18.09 -1.79 10.05
N ASP A 378 -16.90 -1.23 9.87
CA ASP A 378 -15.65 -1.81 10.32
C ASP A 378 -14.85 -0.78 11.14
N LEU A 379 -14.22 -1.26 12.21
CA LEU A 379 -13.21 -0.54 12.97
C LEU A 379 -11.89 -1.33 12.88
N SER A 380 -10.81 -0.66 12.50
CA SER A 380 -9.51 -1.31 12.31
C SER A 380 -8.35 -0.48 12.84
N THR A 381 -7.28 -1.15 13.27
CA THR A 381 -6.02 -0.50 13.68
C THR A 381 -4.84 -1.45 13.46
N GLY A 382 -3.69 -0.89 13.11
CA GLY A 382 -2.41 -1.57 13.19
C GLY A 382 -1.76 -1.44 14.56
N PHE A 383 -0.71 -2.22 14.78
CA PHE A 383 0.13 -2.15 15.99
C PHE A 383 1.49 -1.50 15.75
N THR A 384 1.79 -1.15 14.49
CA THR A 384 3.04 -0.54 14.03
C THR A 384 2.74 0.51 12.97
N ASP A 385 3.62 1.49 12.81
CA ASP A 385 3.53 2.51 11.76
C ASP A 385 4.48 2.12 10.63
N TYR A 386 4.05 1.13 9.83
CA TYR A 386 4.88 0.58 8.77
C TYR A 386 4.09 -0.16 7.68
N TYR A 387 4.49 0.00 6.42
CA TYR A 387 3.83 -0.52 5.22
C TYR A 387 2.32 -0.18 5.17
N PHE A 388 1.45 -1.19 5.32
CA PHE A 388 0.00 -1.07 5.26
C PHE A 388 -0.65 -0.93 6.65
N ALA A 389 0.12 -1.07 7.73
CA ALA A 389 -0.37 -0.91 9.11
C ALA A 389 -0.03 0.48 9.65
N ARG A 390 -0.96 1.03 10.44
CA ARG A 390 -0.80 2.31 11.15
C ARG A 390 -1.34 2.16 12.56
N LYS A 391 -0.66 2.73 13.56
CA LYS A 391 -1.12 2.79 14.97
C LYS A 391 -2.19 3.85 15.16
N GLN A 392 -3.22 3.79 14.32
CA GLN A 392 -4.31 4.75 14.28
C GLN A 392 -5.59 3.99 13.97
N TRP A 393 -6.64 4.32 14.71
CA TRP A 393 -7.96 3.79 14.45
C TRP A 393 -8.52 4.34 13.15
N ARG A 394 -9.13 3.45 12.37
CA ARG A 394 -9.85 3.75 11.13
C ARG A 394 -11.24 3.15 11.22
N LEU A 395 -12.25 4.02 11.12
CA LEU A 395 -13.66 3.66 11.01
C LEU A 395 -14.05 3.68 9.54
N SER A 396 -14.72 2.64 9.04
CA SER A 396 -15.30 2.63 7.70
C SER A 396 -16.73 2.14 7.70
N VAL A 397 -17.52 2.72 6.80
CA VAL A 397 -18.92 2.38 6.57
C VAL A 397 -19.11 2.14 5.08
N ALA A 398 -19.82 1.08 4.73
CA ALA A 398 -20.07 0.75 3.33
C ALA A 398 -21.47 0.21 3.11
N THR A 399 -21.95 0.32 1.88
CA THR A 399 -23.21 -0.25 1.42
C THR A 399 -22.94 -1.16 0.22
N GLU A 400 -23.55 -2.33 0.21
CA GLU A 400 -23.64 -3.20 -0.96
C GLU A 400 -25.10 -3.33 -1.37
N VAL A 401 -25.36 -3.10 -2.66
CA VAL A 401 -26.68 -3.22 -3.30
C VAL A 401 -26.60 -4.30 -4.37
N THR A 402 -27.40 -5.35 -4.24
CA THR A 402 -27.48 -6.50 -5.15
C THR A 402 -28.83 -6.61 -5.87
N HIS A 403 -29.65 -5.55 -5.84
CA HIS A 403 -30.96 -5.47 -6.50
C HIS A 403 -30.90 -5.85 -8.00
N PHE A 404 -29.84 -5.43 -8.69
CA PHE A 404 -29.64 -5.78 -10.09
C PHE A 404 -29.05 -7.18 -10.20
N LYS A 405 -29.81 -8.11 -10.80
CA LYS A 405 -29.55 -9.56 -10.87
C LYS A 405 -28.09 -9.99 -11.09
N TYR A 406 -27.32 -9.23 -11.87
CA TYR A 406 -25.92 -9.52 -12.14
C TYR A 406 -24.97 -8.38 -11.82
N LEU A 407 -25.46 -7.23 -11.33
CA LEU A 407 -24.68 -6.00 -11.19
C LEU A 407 -24.69 -5.51 -9.73
N PRO A 408 -23.94 -6.15 -8.82
CA PRO A 408 -23.77 -5.62 -7.48
C PRO A 408 -23.03 -4.27 -7.53
N ILE A 409 -23.54 -3.30 -6.78
CA ILE A 409 -22.98 -1.95 -6.65
C ILE A 409 -22.55 -1.72 -5.20
N ARG A 410 -21.40 -1.07 -5.00
CA ARG A 410 -20.78 -0.85 -3.71
C ARG A 410 -20.31 0.58 -3.58
N THR A 411 -20.46 1.14 -2.41
CA THR A 411 -19.82 2.40 -2.05
C THR A 411 -19.46 2.38 -0.58
N GLY A 412 -18.44 3.14 -0.20
CA GLY A 412 -18.06 3.27 1.20
C GLY A 412 -17.29 4.55 1.48
N LEU A 413 -17.23 4.87 2.76
CA LEU A 413 -16.53 6.01 3.33
C LEU A 413 -15.68 5.53 4.50
N ALA A 414 -14.55 6.18 4.73
CA ALA A 414 -13.76 5.94 5.93
C ALA A 414 -13.12 7.19 6.49
N TRP A 415 -12.87 7.15 7.79
CA TRP A 415 -12.30 8.23 8.58
C TRP A 415 -11.29 7.68 9.58
N GLY A 416 -10.30 8.52 9.90
CA GLY A 416 -9.20 8.14 10.77
C GLY A 416 -8.08 7.43 10.01
N GLY A 417 -6.90 7.35 10.64
CA GLY A 417 -5.67 7.00 9.96
C GLY A 417 -5.01 8.19 9.23
N GLU A 418 -3.81 7.95 8.70
CA GLU A 418 -2.93 8.97 8.12
C GLU A 418 -3.49 9.60 6.83
N PHE A 419 -4.28 8.84 6.06
CA PHE A 419 -4.74 9.22 4.72
C PHE A 419 -6.26 9.45 4.67
N SER A 420 -6.83 9.86 5.81
CA SER A 420 -8.23 10.24 5.95
C SER A 420 -8.52 11.61 5.29
N PRO A 421 -9.71 11.85 4.73
CA PRO A 421 -10.83 10.90 4.57
C PRO A 421 -10.68 10.01 3.34
N GLU A 422 -11.47 8.92 3.29
CA GLU A 422 -11.48 7.99 2.16
C GLU A 422 -12.90 7.78 1.59
N MET A 423 -12.99 7.51 0.30
CA MET A 423 -14.23 7.13 -0.40
C MET A 423 -13.97 5.99 -1.37
N SER A 424 -14.94 5.11 -1.57
CA SER A 424 -14.85 4.07 -2.58
C SER A 424 -16.11 3.90 -3.41
N PHE A 425 -15.90 3.35 -4.59
CA PHE A 425 -16.92 2.85 -5.50
C PHE A 425 -16.49 1.50 -6.01
N GLY A 426 -17.44 0.58 -6.12
CA GLY A 426 -17.22 -0.72 -6.73
C GLY A 426 -18.44 -1.20 -7.46
N PHE A 427 -18.21 -1.99 -8.49
CA PHE A 427 -19.25 -2.68 -9.22
C PHE A 427 -18.75 -4.06 -9.60
N GLY A 428 -19.65 -4.99 -9.86
CA GLY A 428 -19.28 -6.31 -10.33
C GLY A 428 -20.24 -6.86 -11.36
N PHE A 429 -19.82 -7.91 -12.03
CA PHE A 429 -20.67 -8.82 -12.77
C PHE A 429 -20.67 -10.17 -12.04
N ALA A 430 -21.77 -10.50 -11.37
CA ALA A 430 -21.89 -11.69 -10.55
C ALA A 430 -22.98 -12.62 -11.08
N THR A 431 -22.63 -13.88 -11.30
CA THR A 431 -23.52 -14.97 -11.67
C THR A 431 -23.36 -16.11 -10.66
N SER A 432 -24.08 -17.21 -10.83
CA SER A 432 -23.96 -18.38 -9.94
C SER A 432 -22.63 -19.15 -10.08
N TRP A 433 -21.84 -18.86 -11.12
CA TRP A 433 -20.59 -19.57 -11.45
C TRP A 433 -19.37 -18.67 -11.65
N ALA A 434 -19.57 -17.37 -11.93
CA ALA A 434 -18.51 -16.39 -12.12
C ALA A 434 -18.80 -15.08 -11.39
N ASP A 435 -17.75 -14.46 -10.87
CA ASP A 435 -17.76 -13.11 -10.31
C ASP A 435 -16.57 -12.33 -10.83
N ILE A 436 -16.86 -11.22 -11.49
CA ILE A 436 -15.90 -10.21 -11.92
C ILE A 436 -16.20 -8.95 -11.12
N SER A 437 -15.21 -8.34 -10.51
CA SER A 437 -15.41 -7.16 -9.68
C SER A 437 -14.35 -6.11 -9.98
N LEU A 438 -14.76 -4.85 -9.94
CA LEU A 438 -13.91 -3.67 -10.03
C LEU A 438 -14.12 -2.80 -8.80
N GLY A 439 -13.04 -2.26 -8.26
CA GLY A 439 -13.06 -1.38 -7.10
C GLY A 439 -12.12 -0.20 -7.28
N LEU A 440 -12.58 0.98 -6.90
CA LEU A 440 -11.81 2.22 -6.79
C LEU A 440 -11.98 2.75 -5.37
N ARG A 441 -10.87 3.15 -4.74
CA ARG A 441 -10.85 3.92 -3.50
C ARG A 441 -9.99 5.15 -3.66
N MET A 442 -10.44 6.27 -3.15
CA MET A 442 -9.75 7.55 -3.07
C MET A 442 -9.31 7.79 -1.63
N TYR A 443 -8.11 8.32 -1.45
CA TYR A 443 -7.50 8.65 -0.16
C TYR A 443 -7.30 10.16 -0.04
N GLY A 444 -7.34 10.70 1.18
CA GLY A 444 -7.14 12.12 1.46
C GLY A 444 -8.22 13.05 0.91
N GLY A 445 -9.34 12.53 0.40
CA GLY A 445 -10.39 13.33 -0.22
C GLY A 445 -11.55 12.52 -0.79
N TYR A 446 -12.65 13.22 -1.11
CA TYR A 446 -13.89 12.61 -1.64
C TYR A 446 -14.06 12.77 -3.15
N SER A 447 -13.08 13.37 -3.83
CA SER A 447 -13.13 13.63 -5.26
C SER A 447 -11.77 13.40 -5.92
N LEU A 448 -11.76 13.22 -7.24
CA LEU A 448 -10.53 13.07 -8.02
C LEU A 448 -9.58 14.26 -7.88
N THR A 449 -10.11 15.46 -7.64
CA THR A 449 -9.30 16.68 -7.53
C THR A 449 -8.69 16.86 -6.15
N THR A 450 -9.40 16.43 -5.10
CA THR A 450 -8.96 16.56 -3.70
C THR A 450 -8.19 15.36 -3.18
N ALA A 451 -8.26 14.21 -3.86
CA ALA A 451 -7.59 13.00 -3.41
C ALA A 451 -6.07 13.14 -3.45
N THR A 452 -5.39 12.61 -2.44
CA THR A 452 -3.92 12.48 -2.38
C THR A 452 -3.46 11.10 -2.86
N GLY A 453 -4.39 10.21 -3.19
CA GLY A 453 -4.06 8.88 -3.67
C GLY A 453 -5.26 8.06 -4.09
N PHE A 454 -4.98 6.97 -4.78
CA PHE A 454 -5.97 6.07 -5.34
C PHE A 454 -5.58 4.62 -5.12
N GLN A 455 -6.59 3.77 -4.96
CA GLN A 455 -6.47 2.34 -5.03
C GLN A 455 -7.46 1.76 -6.03
N PHE A 456 -6.97 0.91 -6.93
CA PHE A 456 -7.72 0.25 -7.99
C PHE A 456 -7.58 -1.25 -7.83
N ALA A 457 -8.67 -1.99 -7.99
CA ALA A 457 -8.63 -3.44 -7.97
C ALA A 457 -9.51 -4.05 -9.02
N VAL A 458 -9.03 -5.15 -9.59
CA VAL A 458 -9.77 -6.03 -10.50
C VAL A 458 -9.68 -7.46 -9.99
N GLY A 459 -10.83 -8.11 -9.94
CA GLY A 459 -10.94 -9.52 -9.55
C GLY A 459 -11.78 -10.27 -10.56
N ALA A 460 -11.37 -11.48 -10.90
CA ALA A 460 -12.15 -12.46 -11.64
C ALA A 460 -12.02 -13.80 -10.94
N SER A 461 -13.16 -14.42 -10.63
CA SER A 461 -13.21 -15.67 -9.89
C SER A 461 -14.30 -16.58 -10.39
N PHE A 462 -14.03 -17.88 -10.33
CA PHE A 462 -15.05 -18.91 -10.42
C PHE A 462 -15.60 -19.15 -9.02
N ARG A 463 -16.93 -19.25 -8.87
CA ARG A 463 -17.57 -19.55 -7.58
C ARG A 463 -18.73 -20.49 -7.82
N LYS A 464 -18.77 -21.63 -7.14
CA LYS A 464 -19.95 -22.48 -7.17
C LYS A 464 -20.85 -22.06 -6.02
N MET A 465 -21.95 -21.36 -6.30
CA MET A 465 -22.99 -21.12 -5.29
C MET A 465 -23.91 -22.34 -5.19
N LYS A 466 -24.32 -22.73 -3.98
CA LYS A 466 -25.44 -23.69 -3.87
C LYS A 466 -26.71 -22.98 -4.34
N PRO A 467 -27.59 -23.65 -5.11
CA PRO A 467 -28.91 -23.09 -5.38
C PRO A 467 -29.59 -22.83 -4.04
N PHE A 468 -30.12 -21.61 -3.87
CA PHE A 468 -30.93 -21.25 -2.70
C PHE A 468 -32.03 -22.30 -2.59
N ARG A 469 -32.02 -23.12 -1.54
CA ARG A 469 -33.18 -23.96 -1.27
C ARG A 469 -34.31 -22.98 -0.97
N SER A 470 -35.25 -22.82 -1.89
CA SER A 470 -36.53 -22.21 -1.59
C SER A 470 -37.02 -22.89 -0.33
N ALA A 471 -37.38 -22.11 0.69
CA ALA A 471 -37.97 -22.61 1.92
C ALA A 471 -38.97 -23.71 1.54
N ALA A 472 -38.72 -24.92 2.04
CA ALA A 472 -39.62 -26.03 1.83
C ALA A 472 -41.00 -25.57 2.28
N THR A 473 -41.93 -25.46 1.34
CA THR A 473 -43.34 -25.41 1.65
C THR A 473 -43.64 -26.62 2.50
N THR A 474 -43.84 -26.40 3.80
CA THR A 474 -44.46 -27.37 4.68
C THR A 474 -45.77 -27.78 4.02
N PRO A 475 -46.01 -29.07 3.70
CA PRO A 475 -47.34 -29.48 3.31
C PRO A 475 -48.22 -29.29 4.53
N ALA A 476 -49.15 -28.33 4.44
CA ALA A 476 -50.26 -28.26 5.36
C ALA A 476 -51.07 -29.55 5.21
N GLY A 477 -51.20 -30.29 6.32
CA GLY A 477 -52.28 -31.25 6.55
C GLY A 477 -52.14 -32.62 5.88
N ARG A 478 -52.00 -33.65 6.71
CA ARG A 478 -53.13 -34.56 7.00
C ARG A 478 -53.01 -35.09 8.42
#